data_AF-A0A2E6LLT6-F1
#
_entry.id   AF-A0A2E6LLT6-F1
#
_cell.length_a   1.000
_cell.length_b   1.000
_cell.length_c   1.000
_cell.angle_alpha   90.00
_cell.angle_beta   90.00
_cell.angle_gamma   90.00
#
_symmetry.space_group_name_H-M   'P 1'
#
loop_
_entity.id
_entity.type
_entity.pdbx_description
1 polymer ?
#
loop_
_entity_poly.entity_id
_entity_poly.type
_entity_poly.pdbx_seq_one_letter_code
_entity_poly.pdbx_strand_id
1 'polypeptide(L)'
;MAMKNERHTYLVMLAMAAWGALPWPVWAALPTPVPPSTAPAAGDWIGLIEGYIRDGGIVLGLAIAVLGFLWVAYLAFAKFNEARQGRAEWAEVGVLGIVGAVVLIFASFLLTEAAGVI
;
A
#
# COMPACT_ATOMS: atom_id res chain seq x y z
N MET A 1 65.42 13.55 33.53
CA MET A 1 64.41 12.48 33.32
C MET A 1 62.97 13.01 33.22
N ALA A 2 62.63 14.17 33.79
CA ALA A 2 61.26 14.75 33.76
C ALA A 2 60.73 15.16 32.37
N MET A 3 61.58 15.69 31.47
CA MET A 3 61.12 16.23 30.17
C MET A 3 60.57 15.19 29.17
N LYS A 4 60.86 13.88 29.34
CA LYS A 4 60.36 12.83 28.43
C LYS A 4 58.89 12.48 28.71
N ASN A 5 58.46 12.60 29.97
CA ASN A 5 57.10 12.25 30.39
C ASN A 5 56.08 13.29 29.92
N GLU A 6 56.43 14.57 29.99
CA GLU A 6 55.53 15.65 29.56
C GLU A 6 55.26 15.61 28.06
N ARG A 7 56.27 15.33 27.24
CA ARG A 7 56.06 15.14 25.79
C ARG A 7 55.10 13.99 25.47
N HIS A 8 55.14 12.90 26.23
CA HIS A 8 54.18 11.82 26.04
C HIS A 8 52.77 12.25 26.43
N THR A 9 52.60 12.99 27.53
CA THR A 9 51.31 13.56 27.92
C THR A 9 50.73 14.47 26.84
N TYR A 10 51.53 15.37 26.27
CA TYR A 10 51.08 16.25 25.18
C TYR A 10 50.73 15.49 23.91
N LEU A 11 51.49 14.46 23.55
CA LEU A 11 51.19 13.61 22.39
C LEU A 11 49.89 12.81 22.59
N VAL A 12 49.63 12.32 23.81
CA VAL A 12 48.37 11.63 24.14
C VAL A 12 47.18 12.59 24.07
N MET A 13 47.32 13.80 24.61
CA MET A 13 46.28 14.84 24.52
C MET A 13 45.99 15.25 23.08
N LEU A 14 47.02 15.40 22.25
CA LEU A 14 46.87 15.67 20.81
C LEU A 14 46.18 14.52 20.07
N ALA A 15 46.53 13.27 20.39
CA ALA A 15 45.89 12.10 19.78
C ALA A 15 44.40 11.99 20.16
N MET A 16 44.04 12.28 21.42
CA MET A 16 42.65 12.28 21.88
C MET A 16 41.85 13.42 21.26
N ALA A 17 42.43 14.62 21.14
CA ALA A 17 41.81 15.74 20.45
C ALA A 17 41.62 15.46 18.95
N ALA A 18 42.61 14.85 18.30
CA ALA A 18 42.53 14.43 16.90
C ALA A 18 41.44 13.36 16.68
N TRP A 19 41.31 12.40 17.61
CA TRP A 19 40.27 11.37 17.56
C TRP A 19 38.85 11.96 17.73
N GLY A 20 38.68 12.93 18.64
CA GLY A 20 37.42 13.64 18.84
C GLY A 20 37.04 14.61 17.72
N ALA A 21 38.03 15.07 16.94
CA ALA A 21 37.83 15.97 15.80
C ALA A 21 37.53 15.25 14.47
N LEU A 22 37.61 13.92 14.44
CA LEU A 22 37.14 13.15 13.29
C LEU A 22 35.61 13.29 13.19
N PRO A 23 35.07 13.68 12.02
CA PRO A 23 33.63 13.75 11.84
C PRO A 23 33.04 12.35 12.04
N TRP A 24 32.18 12.22 13.05
CA TRP A 24 31.44 10.99 13.28
C TRP A 24 30.47 10.78 12.11
N PRO A 25 30.36 9.56 11.56
CA PRO A 25 29.35 9.30 10.55
C PRO A 25 27.97 9.53 11.19
N VAL A 26 27.28 10.59 10.75
CA VAL A 26 25.86 10.78 11.04
C VAL A 26 25.12 9.89 10.06
N TRP A 27 24.62 8.76 10.55
CA TRP A 27 23.72 7.91 9.79
C TRP A 27 22.42 8.68 9.63
N ALA A 28 22.12 9.11 8.40
CA ALA A 28 20.81 9.68 8.10
C ALA A 28 19.76 8.60 8.38
N ALA A 29 18.93 8.84 9.38
CA ALA A 29 17.72 8.04 9.59
C ALA A 29 16.78 8.33 8.43
N LEU A 30 16.88 7.53 7.37
CA LEU A 30 15.93 7.56 6.26
C LEU A 30 14.54 7.22 6.80
N PRO A 31 13.47 7.85 6.30
CA PRO A 31 12.11 7.41 6.58
C PRO A 31 12.01 5.90 6.34
N THR A 32 11.55 5.15 7.34
CA THR A 32 11.39 3.71 7.18
C THR A 32 10.21 3.45 6.25
N PRO A 33 10.33 2.54 5.27
CA PRO A 33 9.21 2.13 4.44
C PRO A 33 8.03 1.69 5.32
N VAL A 34 6.82 2.10 4.94
CA VAL A 34 5.61 1.62 5.62
C VAL A 34 5.49 0.12 5.34
N PRO A 35 5.48 -0.75 6.37
CA PRO A 35 5.40 -2.18 6.17
C PRO A 35 4.03 -2.58 5.58
N PRO A 36 3.95 -3.73 4.89
CA PRO A 36 2.66 -4.26 4.48
C PRO A 36 1.79 -4.58 5.70
N SER A 37 0.47 -4.68 5.50
CA SER A 37 -0.50 -4.90 6.57
C SER A 37 -0.25 -6.18 7.39
N THR A 38 0.42 -7.17 6.80
CA THR A 38 0.80 -8.45 7.44
C THR A 38 2.13 -8.38 8.20
N ALA A 39 2.86 -7.25 8.15
CA ALA A 39 4.09 -6.92 8.88
C ALA A 39 4.98 -8.15 9.24
N PRO A 40 5.60 -8.81 8.25
CA PRO A 40 6.41 -10.00 8.47
C PRO A 40 7.67 -9.70 9.29
N ALA A 41 8.26 -10.75 9.88
CA ALA A 41 9.44 -10.63 10.73
C ALA A 41 10.65 -10.05 9.98
N ALA A 42 11.51 -9.31 10.68
CA ALA A 42 12.71 -8.71 10.08
C ALA A 42 13.63 -9.79 9.47
N GLY A 43 13.95 -9.64 8.18
CA GLY A 43 14.77 -10.59 7.41
C GLY A 43 13.98 -11.60 6.58
N ASP A 44 12.65 -11.65 6.71
CA ASP A 44 11.78 -12.45 5.84
C ASP A 44 11.43 -11.69 4.55
N TRP A 45 12.33 -11.78 3.58
CA TRP A 45 12.17 -11.10 2.30
C TRP A 45 11.05 -11.68 1.44
N ILE A 46 10.75 -12.98 1.58
CA ILE A 46 9.66 -13.62 0.84
C ILE A 46 8.32 -13.13 1.40
N GLY A 47 8.13 -13.20 2.72
CA GLY A 47 6.92 -12.71 3.36
C GLY A 47 6.68 -11.22 3.13
N LEU A 48 7.74 -10.42 3.03
CA LEU A 48 7.64 -9.00 2.70
C LEU A 48 7.04 -8.76 1.30
N ILE A 49 7.53 -9.50 0.30
CA ILE A 49 7.02 -9.38 -1.08
C ILE A 49 5.57 -9.86 -1.15
N GLU A 50 5.26 -11.00 -0.52
CA GLU A 50 3.89 -11.53 -0.45
C GLU A 50 2.94 -10.53 0.20
N GLY A 51 3.33 -9.89 1.30
CA GLY A 51 2.54 -8.86 1.98
C GLY A 51 2.21 -7.66 1.08
N TYR A 52 3.17 -7.18 0.30
CA TYR A 52 2.92 -6.09 -0.66
C TYR A 52 2.04 -6.53 -1.84
N ILE A 53 2.20 -7.77 -2.32
CA ILE A 53 1.34 -8.32 -3.37
C ILE A 53 -0.09 -8.47 -2.85
N ARG A 54 -0.26 -8.90 -1.60
CA ARG A 54 -1.56 -9.01 -0.94
C ARG A 54 -2.27 -7.66 -0.86
N ASP A 55 -1.61 -6.67 -0.26
CA ASP A 55 -2.17 -5.33 -0.11
C ASP A 55 -2.47 -4.69 -1.47
N GLY A 56 -1.55 -4.83 -2.43
CA GLY A 56 -1.74 -4.36 -3.80
C GLY A 56 -2.90 -5.06 -4.51
N GLY A 57 -3.04 -6.37 -4.33
CA GLY A 57 -4.10 -7.19 -4.90
C GLY A 57 -5.49 -6.79 -4.39
N ILE A 58 -5.62 -6.54 -3.09
CA ILE A 58 -6.88 -6.08 -2.50
C ILE A 58 -7.29 -4.71 -3.07
N VAL A 59 -6.34 -3.76 -3.11
CA VAL A 59 -6.61 -2.42 -3.65
C VAL A 59 -6.95 -2.49 -5.15
N LEU A 60 -6.24 -3.31 -5.92
CA LEU A 60 -6.51 -3.51 -7.34
C LEU A 60 -7.88 -4.15 -7.58
N GLY A 61 -8.22 -5.20 -6.83
CA GLY A 61 -9.52 -5.87 -6.90
C GLY A 61 -10.66 -4.91 -6.56
N LEU A 62 -10.48 -4.08 -5.52
CA LEU A 62 -11.43 -3.03 -5.16
C LEU A 62 -11.60 -2.01 -6.30
N ALA A 63 -10.52 -1.55 -6.91
CA ALA A 63 -10.57 -0.59 -8.01
C ALA A 63 -11.36 -1.16 -9.21
N ILE A 64 -11.15 -2.43 -9.57
CA ILE A 64 -11.90 -3.10 -10.63
C ILE A 64 -13.38 -3.21 -10.29
N ALA A 65 -13.73 -3.54 -9.05
CA ALA A 65 -15.12 -3.61 -8.60
C ALA A 65 -15.82 -2.24 -8.74
N VAL A 66 -15.14 -1.15 -8.36
CA VAL A 66 -15.65 0.21 -8.52
C VAL A 66 -15.87 0.56 -9.99
N LEU A 67 -14.92 0.21 -10.88
CA LEU A 67 -15.07 0.44 -12.32
C LEU A 67 -16.26 -0.34 -12.91
N GLY A 68 -16.44 -1.59 -12.52
CA GLY A 68 -17.59 -2.40 -12.90
C GLY A 68 -18.91 -1.79 -12.43
N PHE A 69 -18.95 -1.26 -11.21
CA PHE A 69 -20.12 -0.54 -10.69
C PHE A 69 -20.47 0.68 -11.52
N LEU A 70 -19.49 1.52 -11.83
CA LEU A 70 -19.69 2.72 -12.65
C LEU A 70 -20.21 2.37 -14.04
N TRP A 71 -19.73 1.27 -14.61
CA TRP A 71 -20.21 0.75 -15.90
C TRP A 71 -21.68 0.32 -15.85
N VAL A 72 -22.07 -0.45 -14.82
CA VAL A 72 -23.47 -0.87 -14.62
C VAL A 72 -24.38 0.33 -14.38
N ALA A 73 -23.93 1.31 -13.59
CA ALA A 73 -24.67 2.55 -13.35
C ALA A 73 -24.88 3.34 -14.65
N TYR A 74 -23.84 3.43 -15.50
CA TYR A 74 -23.94 4.06 -16.82
C TYR A 74 -25.01 3.38 -17.69
N LEU A 75 -25.01 2.05 -17.77
CA LEU A 75 -26.02 1.29 -18.51
C LEU A 75 -27.43 1.49 -17.95
N ALA A 76 -27.57 1.58 -16.62
CA ALA A 76 -28.85 1.84 -15.97
C ALA A 76 -29.41 3.22 -16.36
N PHE A 77 -28.57 4.26 -16.37
CA PHE A 77 -29.00 5.58 -16.82
C PHE A 77 -29.40 5.60 -18.30
N ALA A 78 -28.64 4.93 -19.16
CA ALA A 78 -28.96 4.82 -20.58
C ALA A 78 -30.33 4.16 -20.79
N LYS A 79 -30.56 3.00 -20.14
CA LYS A 79 -31.84 2.27 -20.24
C LYS A 79 -33.01 3.00 -19.59
N PHE A 80 -32.79 3.68 -18.48
CA PHE A 80 -33.81 4.53 -17.87
C PHE A 80 -34.25 5.66 -18.81
N ASN A 81 -33.31 6.29 -19.51
CA ASN A 81 -33.64 7.33 -20.47
C ASN A 81 -34.39 6.79 -21.71
N GLU A 82 -34.05 5.59 -22.18
CA GLU A 82 -34.82 4.91 -23.24
C GLU A 82 -36.25 4.61 -22.81
N ALA A 83 -36.46 4.11 -21.59
CA ALA A 83 -37.79 3.82 -21.05
C ALA A 83 -38.64 5.09 -20.90
N ARG A 84 -38.03 6.20 -20.43
CA ARG A 84 -38.70 7.51 -20.37
C ARG A 84 -39.15 8.03 -21.73
N GLN A 85 -38.45 7.64 -22.80
CA GLN A 85 -38.75 8.05 -24.17
C GLN A 85 -39.65 7.04 -24.89
N GLY A 86 -40.19 6.04 -24.18
CA GLY A 86 -41.05 4.99 -24.74
C GLY A 86 -40.34 4.03 -25.68
N ARG A 87 -38.99 4.00 -25.65
CA ARG A 87 -38.16 3.13 -26.51
C ARG A 87 -37.70 1.84 -25.83
N ALA A 88 -37.99 1.67 -24.54
CA ALA A 88 -37.71 0.46 -23.78
C ALA A 88 -38.84 0.21 -22.77
N GLU A 89 -39.03 -1.04 -22.38
CA GLU A 89 -39.98 -1.38 -21.32
C GLU A 89 -39.37 -1.06 -19.94
N TRP A 90 -40.21 -0.57 -19.02
CA TRP A 90 -39.82 -0.37 -17.62
C TRP A 90 -39.39 -1.68 -16.94
N ALA A 91 -39.92 -2.82 -17.40
CA ALA A 91 -39.50 -4.14 -16.97
C ALA A 91 -38.01 -4.39 -17.26
N GLU A 92 -37.52 -3.99 -18.44
CA GLU A 92 -36.09 -4.13 -18.80
C GLU A 92 -35.18 -3.31 -17.89
N VAL A 93 -35.60 -2.09 -17.52
CA VAL A 93 -34.86 -1.24 -16.57
C VAL A 93 -34.81 -1.91 -15.19
N GLY A 94 -35.92 -2.48 -14.74
CA GLY A 94 -35.99 -3.21 -13.47
C GLY A 94 -35.08 -4.43 -13.44
N VAL A 95 -35.08 -5.24 -14.51
CA VAL A 95 -34.19 -6.41 -14.64
C VAL A 95 -32.73 -5.99 -14.61
N LEU A 96 -32.36 -4.93 -15.34
CA LEU A 96 -30.99 -4.42 -15.33
C LEU A 96 -30.57 -3.97 -13.93
N GLY A 97 -31.46 -3.32 -13.17
CA GLY A 97 -31.21 -2.95 -11.78
C GLY A 97 -30.94 -4.16 -10.88
N ILE A 98 -31.76 -5.21 -10.97
CA ILE A 98 -31.61 -6.43 -10.16
C ILE A 98 -30.33 -7.17 -10.53
N VAL A 99 -30.09 -7.41 -11.81
CA VAL A 99 -28.87 -8.11 -12.28
C VAL A 99 -27.63 -7.32 -11.89
N GLY A 100 -27.66 -6.00 -12.04
CA GLY A 100 -26.58 -5.12 -11.60
C GLY A 100 -26.29 -5.26 -10.11
N ALA A 101 -27.32 -5.24 -9.26
CA ALA A 101 -27.16 -5.42 -7.82
C ALA A 101 -26.57 -6.78 -7.45
N VAL A 102 -27.06 -7.87 -8.07
CA VAL A 102 -26.55 -9.24 -7.84
C VAL A 102 -25.06 -9.33 -8.21
N VAL A 103 -24.66 -8.78 -9.35
CA VAL A 103 -23.26 -8.78 -9.79
C VAL A 103 -22.37 -8.03 -8.79
N LEU A 104 -22.81 -6.89 -8.26
CA LEU A 104 -22.03 -6.17 -7.25
C LEU A 104 -21.89 -6.92 -5.93
N ILE A 105 -22.98 -7.52 -5.45
CA ILE A 105 -22.95 -8.33 -4.23
C ILE A 105 -21.98 -9.48 -4.42
N PHE A 106 -22.05 -10.17 -5.56
CA PHE A 106 -21.17 -11.28 -5.87
C PHE A 106 -19.70 -10.84 -6.00
N ALA A 107 -19.42 -9.72 -6.68
CA ALA A 107 -18.07 -9.17 -6.79
C ALA A 107 -17.48 -8.79 -5.42
N SER A 108 -18.28 -8.15 -4.55
CA SER A 108 -17.89 -7.79 -3.18
C SER A 108 -17.60 -9.02 -2.32
N PHE A 109 -18.45 -10.04 -2.43
CA PHE A 109 -18.25 -11.32 -1.77
C PHE A 109 -16.94 -11.98 -2.20
N LEU A 110 -16.70 -12.12 -3.52
CA LEU A 110 -15.47 -12.70 -4.04
C LEU A 110 -14.23 -11.93 -3.63
N LEU A 111 -14.30 -10.59 -3.59
CA LEU A 111 -13.18 -9.76 -3.13
C LEU A 111 -12.86 -10.00 -1.65
N THR A 112 -13.90 -10.17 -0.83
CA THR A 112 -13.75 -10.45 0.60
C THR A 112 -13.16 -11.84 0.84
N GLU A 113 -13.67 -12.87 0.13
CA GLU A 113 -13.13 -14.23 0.19
C GLU A 113 -11.69 -14.29 -0.31
N ALA A 114 -11.39 -13.62 -1.44
CA ALA A 114 -10.04 -13.55 -1.97
C ALA A 114 -9.07 -12.95 -0.95
N ALA A 115 -9.44 -11.82 -0.32
CA ALA A 115 -8.63 -11.15 0.71
C ALA A 115 -8.38 -12.01 1.97
N GLY A 116 -9.20 -13.03 2.22
CA GLY A 116 -8.99 -14.01 3.29
C GLY A 116 -8.07 -15.16 2.91
N VAL A 117 -7.91 -15.46 1.61
CA VAL A 117 -7.05 -16.53 1.10
C VAL A 117 -5.63 -16.05 0.85
N ILE A 118 -5.48 -14.84 0.29
CA ILE A 118 -4.18 -14.19 0.08
C ILE A 118 -3.75 -13.43 1.33
#